data_AF-R2QQB6-F1
#
_entry.id   AF-R2QQB6-F1
#
_cell.length_a   1.000
_cell.length_b   1.000
_cell.length_c   1.000
_cell.angle_alpha   90.00
_cell.angle_beta   90.00
_cell.angle_gamma   90.00
#
_symmetry.space_group_name_H-M   'P 1'
#
loop_
_entity.id
_entity.type
_entity.pdbx_description
1 polymer ?
#
loop_
_entity_poly.entity_id
_entity_poly.type
_entity_poly.pdbx_seq_one_letter_code
_entity_poly.pdbx_strand_id
1 'polypeptide(L)'
;MALFLHFIVALYKIDKSFRKVKKMQYPEMPMIDFRELSFLGWNDSGTNRKYLIRKIDGHFTGVYGSFSTDIQKGHCAICNQIGTVAFFLATTKSSGDGSYTKKGNYICTDSNQCNRQTTQLETLERFWETVTK
;
A
#
# COMPACT_ATOMS: atom_id res chain seq x y z
N MET A 1 25.88 9.91 -9.52
CA MET A 1 24.95 11.03 -9.24
C MET A 1 23.49 10.72 -9.55
N ALA A 2 23.14 10.17 -10.72
CA ALA A 2 21.73 9.96 -11.11
C ALA A 2 20.92 9.01 -10.18
N LEU A 3 21.53 7.94 -9.67
CA LEU A 3 20.88 7.00 -8.74
C LEU A 3 20.54 7.66 -7.39
N PHE A 4 21.43 8.50 -6.87
CA PHE A 4 21.23 9.24 -5.63
C PHE A 4 20.08 10.25 -5.73
N LEU A 5 19.94 10.92 -6.88
CA LEU A 5 18.85 11.86 -7.13
C LEU A 5 17.50 11.14 -7.24
N HIS A 6 17.43 10.01 -7.95
CA HIS A 6 16.20 9.19 -8.02
C HIS A 6 15.74 8.73 -6.63
N PHE A 7 16.68 8.33 -5.78
CA PHE A 7 16.40 7.92 -4.41
C PHE A 7 15.80 9.04 -3.55
N ILE A 8 16.39 10.24 -3.56
CA ILE A 8 15.85 11.41 -2.84
C ILE A 8 14.45 11.76 -3.34
N VAL A 9 14.24 11.73 -4.65
CA VAL A 9 12.91 12.01 -5.23
C VAL A 9 11.89 10.97 -4.78
N ALA A 10 12.23 9.68 -4.79
CA ALA A 10 11.34 8.62 -4.35
C ALA A 10 10.95 8.78 -2.87
N LEU A 11 11.92 9.01 -1.98
CA LEU A 11 11.65 9.26 -0.55
C LEU A 11 10.75 10.48 -0.34
N TYR A 12 11.03 11.59 -1.03
CA TYR A 12 10.20 12.78 -0.94
C TYR A 12 8.74 12.52 -1.36
N LYS A 13 8.51 11.70 -2.41
CA LYS A 13 7.16 11.32 -2.81
C LYS A 13 6.46 10.45 -1.76
N ILE A 14 7.19 9.50 -1.18
CA ILE A 14 6.70 8.64 -0.09
C ILE A 14 6.25 9.49 1.12
N ASP A 15 7.11 10.41 1.58
CA ASP A 15 6.80 11.30 2.70
C ASP A 15 5.59 12.19 2.43
N LYS A 16 5.51 12.72 1.20
CA LYS A 16 4.36 13.54 0.79
C LYS A 16 3.06 12.74 0.81
N SER A 17 3.10 11.46 0.47
CA SER A 17 1.94 10.55 0.56
C SER A 17 1.53 10.22 1.99
N PHE A 18 2.45 10.33 2.97
CA PHE A 18 2.21 9.94 4.37
C PHE A 18 2.54 11.04 5.40
N ARG A 19 2.29 12.32 5.07
CA ARG A 19 2.61 13.51 5.90
C ARG A 19 2.19 13.45 7.39
N LYS A 20 1.21 12.62 7.74
CA LYS A 20 0.70 12.46 9.12
C LYS A 20 1.43 11.39 9.93
N VAL A 21 2.32 10.61 9.31
CA VAL A 21 3.04 9.49 9.92
C VAL A 21 4.44 9.96 10.29
N LYS A 22 4.70 10.13 11.59
CA LYS A 22 5.96 10.76 12.08
C LYS A 22 7.17 9.83 12.15
N LYS A 23 6.98 8.50 12.12
CA LYS A 23 8.04 7.49 12.33
C LYS A 23 7.76 6.23 11.48
N MET A 24 7.59 6.43 10.19
CA MET A 24 7.37 5.33 9.25
C MET A 24 8.68 4.60 9.00
N GLN A 25 8.68 3.27 9.09
CA GLN A 25 9.77 2.49 8.52
C GLN A 25 9.64 2.53 7.00
N TYR A 26 10.70 2.93 6.31
CA TYR A 26 10.73 2.89 4.84
C TYR A 26 10.92 1.45 4.37
N PRO A 27 10.41 1.08 3.18
CA PRO A 27 10.82 -0.18 2.58
C PRO A 27 12.34 -0.21 2.46
N GLU A 28 12.94 -1.38 2.57
CA GLU A 28 14.25 -1.57 1.92
C GLU A 28 14.06 -1.12 0.48
N MET A 29 14.86 -0.16 0.04
CA MET A 29 14.70 0.48 -1.25
C MET A 29 15.57 -0.27 -2.26
N PRO A 30 15.08 -1.31 -2.96
CA PRO A 30 15.72 -1.69 -4.20
C PRO A 30 15.65 -0.50 -5.16
N MET A 31 16.37 -0.56 -6.27
CA MET A 31 16.14 0.36 -7.39
C MET A 31 14.72 0.12 -7.93
N ILE A 32 13.71 0.68 -7.25
CA ILE A 32 12.30 0.50 -7.57
C ILE A 32 12.01 1.37 -8.77
N ASP A 33 11.82 0.75 -9.92
CA ASP A 33 11.26 1.44 -11.07
C ASP A 33 9.74 1.52 -10.92
N PHE A 34 9.24 2.66 -10.45
CA PHE A 34 7.80 2.93 -10.37
C PHE A 34 7.08 2.88 -11.74
N ARG A 35 7.81 2.80 -12.86
CA ARG A 35 7.21 2.61 -14.19
C ARG A 35 6.68 1.18 -14.39
N GLU A 36 7.20 0.20 -13.65
CA GLU A 36 6.85 -1.22 -13.81
C GLU A 36 5.87 -1.73 -12.75
N LEU A 37 5.56 -0.90 -11.73
CA LEU A 37 4.69 -1.27 -10.63
C LEU A 37 3.33 -0.60 -10.74
N SER A 38 2.26 -1.39 -10.57
CA SER A 38 0.90 -0.87 -10.39
C SER A 38 0.76 -0.17 -9.03
N PHE A 39 1.49 -0.63 -8.02
CA PHE A 39 1.59 0.01 -6.71
C PHE A 39 2.89 -0.37 -5.98
N LEU A 40 3.37 0.50 -5.09
CA LEU A 40 4.39 0.16 -4.11
C LEU A 40 3.72 -0.24 -2.80
N GLY A 41 4.18 -1.33 -2.17
CA GLY A 41 3.66 -1.73 -0.86
C GLY A 41 4.73 -2.34 0.02
N TRP A 42 4.68 -2.05 1.32
CA TRP A 42 5.62 -2.62 2.29
C TRP A 42 5.02 -2.75 3.69
N ASN A 43 5.59 -3.67 4.47
CA ASN A 43 5.17 -3.96 5.83
C ASN A 43 6.14 -3.30 6.81
N ASP A 44 5.60 -2.64 7.82
CA ASP A 44 6.30 -2.10 8.98
C ASP A 44 5.96 -3.02 10.15
N SER A 45 6.90 -3.92 10.46
CA SER A 45 6.75 -4.92 11.52
C SER A 45 6.79 -4.29 12.92
N GLY A 46 7.44 -3.13 13.06
CA GLY A 46 7.48 -2.39 14.33
C GLY A 46 6.11 -1.85 14.75
N THR A 47 5.22 -1.58 13.79
CA THR A 47 3.88 -1.04 14.06
C THR A 47 2.72 -1.93 13.58
N ASN A 48 3.02 -3.13 13.05
CA ASN A 48 2.06 -4.01 12.37
C ASN A 48 1.21 -3.26 11.35
N ARG A 49 1.88 -2.45 10.52
CA ARG A 49 1.23 -1.67 9.46
C ARG A 49 1.69 -2.14 8.10
N LYS A 50 0.81 -1.98 7.12
CA LYS A 50 1.19 -2.00 5.71
C LYS A 50 0.91 -0.63 5.12
N TYR A 51 1.85 -0.15 4.33
CA TYR A 51 1.73 1.08 3.55
C TYR A 51 1.62 0.69 2.08
N LEU A 52 0.73 1.36 1.36
CA LEU A 52 0.50 1.17 -0.06
C LEU A 52 0.51 2.54 -0.73
N ILE A 53 1.23 2.68 -1.85
CA ILE A 53 1.27 3.89 -2.68
C ILE A 53 0.96 3.49 -4.11
N ARG A 54 0.12 4.27 -4.78
CA ARG A 54 -0.07 4.19 -6.23
C ARG A 54 0.09 5.56 -6.87
N LYS A 55 0.23 5.57 -8.19
CA LYS A 55 0.30 6.78 -8.99
C LYS A 55 -0.95 6.91 -9.87
N ILE A 56 -1.70 7.99 -9.72
CA ILE A 56 -2.86 8.34 -10.56
C ILE A 56 -2.59 9.70 -11.18
N ASP A 57 -2.70 9.82 -12.50
CA ASP A 57 -2.53 11.09 -13.24
C ASP A 57 -1.28 11.87 -12.84
N GLY A 58 -0.15 11.18 -12.65
CA GLY A 58 1.11 11.80 -12.23
C GLY A 58 1.28 12.02 -10.71
N HIS A 59 0.23 11.81 -9.92
CA HIS A 59 0.18 12.09 -8.49
C HIS A 59 0.26 10.81 -7.65
N PHE A 60 1.09 10.84 -6.60
CA PHE A 60 1.21 9.72 -5.67
C PHE A 60 0.18 9.82 -4.55
N THR A 61 -0.63 8.78 -4.42
CA THR A 61 -1.63 8.63 -3.34
C THR A 61 -1.29 7.44 -2.48
N GLY A 62 -1.27 7.63 -1.16
CA GLY A 62 -0.96 6.59 -0.19
C GLY A 62 -2.17 6.20 0.65
N VAL A 63 -2.27 4.92 0.99
CA VAL A 63 -3.13 4.40 2.06
C VAL A 63 -2.28 3.55 3.00
N TYR A 64 -2.61 3.59 4.28
CA TYR A 64 -1.97 2.76 5.29
C TYR A 64 -3.00 2.28 6.30
N GLY A 65 -2.68 1.17 6.96
CA GLY A 65 -3.59 0.50 7.88
C GLY A 65 -2.88 -0.55 8.69
N SER A 66 -3.58 -1.09 9.68
CA SER A 66 -3.07 -2.27 10.39
C SER A 66 -3.04 -3.46 9.44
N PHE A 67 -2.01 -4.28 9.55
CA PHE A 67 -1.85 -5.49 8.78
C PHE A 67 -1.70 -6.66 9.75
N SER A 68 -2.62 -7.62 9.65
CA SER A 68 -2.67 -8.74 10.58
C SER A 68 -1.40 -9.60 10.51
N THR A 69 -0.97 -10.11 11.65
CA THR A 69 0.06 -11.17 11.72
C THR A 69 -0.53 -12.56 11.47
N ASP A 70 -1.86 -12.68 11.45
CA ASP A 70 -2.55 -13.90 11.06
C ASP A 70 -2.51 -14.05 9.54
N ILE A 71 -1.64 -14.95 9.09
CA ILE A 71 -1.34 -15.22 7.69
C ILE A 71 -2.02 -16.52 7.29
N GLN A 72 -2.77 -16.48 6.21
CA GLN A 72 -3.50 -17.64 5.70
C GLN A 72 -3.41 -17.75 4.18
N LYS A 73 -3.76 -18.93 3.66
CA LYS A 73 -3.99 -19.09 2.22
C LYS A 73 -5.38 -18.57 1.88
N GLY A 74 -5.49 -17.69 0.89
CA GLY A 74 -6.76 -17.09 0.54
C GLY A 74 -6.68 -16.23 -0.71
N HIS A 75 -7.82 -15.67 -1.07
CA HIS A 75 -7.95 -14.82 -2.24
C HIS A 75 -7.54 -13.38 -1.92
N CYS A 76 -6.65 -12.80 -2.71
CA CYS A 76 -6.20 -11.42 -2.56
C CYS A 76 -7.14 -10.45 -3.28
N ALA A 77 -7.61 -9.42 -2.57
CA ALA A 77 -8.49 -8.40 -3.14
C ALA A 77 -7.83 -7.48 -4.18
N ILE A 78 -6.48 -7.43 -4.24
CA ILE A 78 -5.74 -6.59 -5.19
C ILE A 78 -5.46 -7.34 -6.50
N CYS A 79 -4.76 -8.47 -6.44
CA CYS A 79 -4.37 -9.20 -7.65
C CYS A 79 -5.40 -10.24 -8.10
N ASN A 80 -6.44 -10.48 -7.30
CA ASN A 80 -7.51 -11.46 -7.59
C ASN A 80 -6.97 -12.89 -7.81
N GLN A 81 -5.88 -13.23 -7.12
CA GLN A 81 -5.27 -14.56 -7.12
C GLN A 81 -5.33 -15.19 -5.72
N ILE A 82 -5.28 -16.52 -5.67
CA ILE A 82 -5.09 -17.26 -4.43
C ILE A 82 -3.60 -17.22 -4.07
N GLY A 83 -3.28 -16.81 -2.85
CA GLY A 83 -1.92 -16.76 -2.35
C GLY A 83 -1.85 -16.68 -0.83
N THR A 84 -0.68 -16.32 -0.33
CA THR A 84 -0.46 -16.05 1.10
C THR A 84 -0.93 -14.63 1.40
N VAL A 85 -2.00 -14.50 2.18
CA VAL A 85 -2.69 -13.25 2.46
C VAL A 85 -2.79 -13.00 3.96
N ALA A 86 -2.90 -11.72 4.33
CA ALA A 86 -3.31 -11.30 5.66
C ALA A 86 -4.31 -10.16 5.55
N PHE A 87 -5.07 -9.93 6.62
CA PHE A 87 -6.10 -8.90 6.62
C PHE A 87 -5.48 -7.51 6.75
N PHE A 88 -5.72 -6.65 5.76
CA PHE A 88 -5.38 -5.23 5.80
C PHE A 88 -6.61 -4.42 6.21
N LEU A 89 -6.44 -3.50 7.16
CA LEU A 89 -7.53 -2.67 7.68
C LEU A 89 -7.09 -1.21 7.72
N ALA A 90 -7.57 -0.42 6.76
CA ALA A 90 -7.38 1.01 6.73
C ALA A 90 -8.30 1.69 7.76
N THR A 91 -7.81 2.78 8.36
CA THR A 91 -8.60 3.65 9.24
C THR A 91 -8.73 5.02 8.59
N THR A 92 -9.92 5.37 8.13
CA THR A 92 -10.24 6.67 7.54
C THR A 92 -11.06 7.50 8.53
N LYS A 93 -10.87 8.83 8.50
CA LYS A 93 -11.73 9.72 9.30
C LYS A 93 -13.10 9.80 8.64
N SER A 94 -14.15 9.56 9.41
CA SER A 94 -15.51 9.84 8.98
C SER A 94 -15.71 11.36 8.94
N SER A 95 -16.42 11.86 7.94
CA SER A 95 -16.68 13.29 7.80
C SER A 95 -17.65 13.76 8.90
N GLY A 96 -17.20 14.67 9.78
CA GLY A 96 -18.07 15.57 10.54
C GLY A 96 -18.30 15.29 12.02
N ASP A 97 -18.19 14.04 12.50
CA ASP A 97 -18.57 13.68 13.89
C ASP A 97 -17.40 13.21 14.77
N GLY A 98 -16.18 13.15 14.22
CA GLY A 98 -15.00 12.66 14.93
C GLY A 98 -14.90 11.13 15.00
N SER A 99 -15.82 10.40 14.36
CA SER A 99 -15.75 8.94 14.25
C SER A 99 -14.73 8.49 13.20
N TYR A 100 -14.31 7.23 13.28
CA TYR A 100 -13.40 6.62 12.33
C TYR A 100 -14.08 5.42 11.69
N THR A 101 -13.91 5.29 10.39
CA THR A 101 -14.35 4.12 9.65
C THR A 101 -13.16 3.19 9.47
N LYS A 102 -13.38 1.90 9.73
CA LYS A 102 -12.40 0.84 9.45
C LYS A 102 -12.88 0.01 8.28
N LYS A 103 -12.12 -0.01 7.18
CA LYS A 103 -12.43 -0.83 6.00
C LYS A 103 -11.21 -1.63 5.59
N GLY A 104 -11.42 -2.87 5.19
CA GLY A 104 -10.33 -3.80 5.00
C GLY A 104 -10.70 -4.99 4.15
N ASN A 105 -9.67 -5.70 3.71
CA ASN A 105 -9.80 -6.94 2.96
C ASN A 105 -8.50 -7.76 3.08
N TYR A 106 -8.57 -9.04 2.71
CA TYR A 106 -7.38 -9.88 2.61
C TYR A 106 -6.56 -9.48 1.38
N ILE A 107 -5.28 -9.22 1.59
CA ILE A 107 -4.33 -8.90 0.51
C ILE A 107 -3.03 -9.66 0.72
N CYS A 108 -2.27 -9.84 -0.36
CA CYS A 108 -0.97 -10.52 -0.34
C CYS A 108 -0.04 -9.93 0.71
N THR A 109 0.68 -10.81 1.41
CA THR A 109 1.73 -10.41 2.36
C THR A 109 2.93 -9.81 1.62
N ASP A 110 3.34 -10.42 0.50
CA ASP A 110 4.35 -9.93 -0.45
C ASP A 110 3.72 -9.05 -1.54
N SER A 111 4.00 -7.75 -1.48
CA SER A 111 3.50 -6.77 -2.45
C SER A 111 4.20 -6.82 -3.81
N ASN A 112 5.45 -7.32 -3.89
CA ASN A 112 6.14 -7.51 -5.17
C ASN A 112 5.53 -8.70 -5.94
N GLN A 113 5.27 -9.80 -5.24
CA GLN A 113 4.53 -10.92 -5.81
C GLN A 113 3.13 -10.48 -6.27
N CYS A 114 2.44 -9.68 -5.45
CA CYS A 114 1.12 -9.17 -5.78
C CYS A 114 1.15 -8.36 -7.09
N ASN A 115 2.11 -7.43 -7.25
CA ASN A 115 2.27 -6.67 -8.49
C ASN A 115 2.49 -7.56 -9.70
N ARG A 116 3.35 -8.59 -9.60
CA ARG A 116 3.59 -9.55 -10.70
C ARG A 116 2.33 -10.34 -11.10
N GLN A 117 1.39 -10.50 -10.18
CA GLN A 117 0.13 -11.22 -10.39
C GLN A 117 -1.04 -10.31 -10.81
N THR A 118 -0.91 -8.99 -10.63
CA THR A 118 -1.96 -8.03 -11.02
C THR A 118 -1.97 -7.88 -12.53
N THR A 119 -2.95 -8.52 -13.18
CA THR A 119 -3.16 -8.42 -14.63
C THR A 119 -4.23 -7.41 -15.03
N GLN A 120 -5.10 -7.01 -14.09
CA GLN A 120 -6.17 -6.05 -14.31
C GLN A 120 -6.06 -4.92 -13.31
N LEU A 121 -5.99 -3.68 -13.79
CA LEU A 121 -5.88 -2.52 -12.90
C LEU A 121 -7.20 -2.25 -12.15
N GLU A 122 -8.34 -2.67 -12.70
CA GLU A 122 -9.66 -2.47 -12.09
C GLU A 122 -9.79 -3.12 -10.69
N THR A 123 -9.15 -4.27 -10.47
CA THR A 123 -9.19 -4.93 -9.15
C THR A 123 -8.42 -4.13 -8.10
N LEU A 124 -7.29 -3.54 -8.48
CA LEU A 124 -6.55 -2.60 -7.63
C LEU A 124 -7.38 -1.34 -7.33
N GLU A 125 -8.06 -0.78 -8.34
CA GLU A 125 -8.94 0.39 -8.17
C GLU A 125 -10.09 0.09 -7.21
N ARG A 126 -10.79 -1.04 -7.40
CA ARG A 126 -11.89 -1.48 -6.53
C ARG A 126 -11.43 -1.70 -5.09
N PHE A 127 -10.26 -2.31 -4.90
CA PHE A 127 -9.66 -2.42 -3.57
C PHE A 127 -9.43 -1.05 -2.94
N TRP A 128 -8.86 -0.11 -3.70
CA TRP A 128 -8.55 1.23 -3.19
C TRP A 128 -9.82 1.99 -2.78
N GLU A 129 -10.86 1.94 -3.61
CA GLU A 129 -12.16 2.51 -3.26
C GLU A 129 -12.72 1.91 -1.97
N THR A 130 -12.61 0.59 -1.81
CA THR A 130 -13.08 -0.11 -0.61
C THR A 130 -12.41 0.40 0.65
N VAL A 131 -11.10 0.67 0.62
CA VAL A 131 -10.34 1.04 1.82
C VAL A 131 -10.19 2.54 2.05
N THR A 132 -10.63 3.39 1.10
CA THR A 132 -10.47 4.85 1.19
C THR A 132 -11.78 5.65 1.25
N LYS A 133 -12.89 5.11 0.73
CA LYS A 133 -14.23 5.67 0.95
C LYS A 133 -14.73 5.31 2.35
#